data_AF-A0A4Z2HR45-F1
#
_entry.id   AF-A0A4Z2HR45-F1
#
_cell.length_a   1.000
_cell.length_b   1.000
_cell.length_c   1.000
_cell.angle_alpha   90.00
_cell.angle_beta   90.00
_cell.angle_gamma   90.00
#
_symmetry.space_group_name_H-M   'P 1'
#
loop_
_entity.id
_entity.type
_entity.pdbx_description
1 polymer ?
#
loop_
_entity_poly.entity_id
_entity_poly.type
_entity_poly.pdbx_seq_one_letter_code
_entity_poly.pdbx_strand_id
1 'polypeptide(L)'
;MFFGTTVIEYVKPSDLKKSMNETFKEKFPHIRLTLSKIRSLKREIKKLAQDECGYEEPTVAMAFVYFEKLVLHGKLHKQNRKLCAGACVLLAAKIGGDLKKHEVKILIDKLEERFRVNRRELIAFEFPVLVALEFNLHLPEHEIMPHYRRLLLTS
;
A
#
# COMPACT_ATOMS: atom_id res chain seq x y z
N MET A 1 35.89 -0.27 -35.54
CA MET A 1 34.87 0.61 -34.91
C MET A 1 33.50 0.03 -35.26
N PHE A 2 32.93 -0.81 -34.39
CA PHE A 2 31.58 -1.36 -34.57
C PHE A 2 30.62 -0.50 -33.76
N PHE A 3 29.75 0.25 -34.45
CA PHE A 3 28.58 0.86 -33.82
C PHE A 3 27.58 -0.26 -33.53
N GLY A 4 27.60 -0.77 -32.30
CA GLY A 4 26.53 -1.62 -31.78
C GLY A 4 25.28 -0.76 -31.65
N THR A 5 24.47 -0.73 -32.69
CA THR A 5 23.10 -0.23 -32.62
C THR A 5 22.33 -1.19 -31.72
N THR A 6 22.25 -0.87 -30.42
CA THR A 6 21.31 -1.54 -29.52
C THR A 6 19.90 -1.20 -30.00
N VAL A 7 19.35 -2.05 -30.85
CA VAL A 7 17.93 -2.08 -31.16
C VAL A 7 17.24 -2.42 -29.85
N ILE A 8 16.70 -1.41 -29.16
CA ILE A 8 15.84 -1.62 -28.00
C ILE A 8 14.59 -2.30 -28.54
N GLU A 9 14.52 -3.61 -28.39
CA GLU A 9 13.38 -4.40 -28.82
C GLU A 9 12.13 -3.84 -28.14
N TYR A 10 11.13 -3.45 -28.94
CA TYR A 10 9.89 -2.90 -28.42
C TYR A 10 9.13 -4.02 -27.69
N VAL A 11 9.31 -4.10 -26.37
CA VAL A 11 8.59 -5.04 -25.53
C VAL A 11 7.17 -4.50 -25.31
N LYS A 12 6.15 -5.28 -25.66
CA LYS A 12 4.76 -4.89 -25.39
C LYS A 12 4.56 -4.67 -23.89
N PRO A 13 3.81 -3.63 -23.46
CA PRO A 13 3.57 -3.39 -22.04
C PRO A 13 2.94 -4.57 -21.28
N SER A 14 2.16 -5.41 -21.98
CA SER A 14 1.62 -6.67 -21.45
C SER A 14 2.71 -7.66 -21.04
N ASP A 15 3.75 -7.77 -21.87
CA ASP A 15 4.80 -8.77 -21.76
C ASP A 15 5.79 -8.35 -20.67
N LEU A 16 6.11 -7.06 -20.61
CA LEU A 16 6.87 -6.48 -19.50
C LEU A 16 6.15 -6.69 -18.16
N LYS A 17 4.84 -6.40 -18.10
CA LYS A 17 4.04 -6.62 -16.89
C LYS A 17 4.03 -8.10 -16.48
N LYS A 18 3.95 -9.02 -17.44
CA LYS A 18 3.97 -10.47 -17.19
C LYS A 18 5.32 -10.88 -16.60
N SER A 19 6.42 -10.52 -17.26
CA SER A 19 7.80 -10.76 -16.79
C SER A 19 8.01 -10.21 -15.37
N MET A 20 7.60 -8.97 -15.08
CA MET A 20 7.73 -8.39 -13.74
C MET A 20 6.96 -9.17 -12.66
N ASN A 21 5.77 -9.70 -12.98
CA ASN A 21 5.02 -10.52 -12.02
C ASN A 21 5.66 -11.91 -11.85
N GLU A 22 6.25 -12.48 -12.90
CA GLU A 22 6.95 -13.76 -12.86
C GLU A 22 8.20 -13.65 -11.98
N THR A 23 9.07 -12.67 -12.24
CA THR A 23 10.25 -12.40 -11.39
C THR A 23 9.85 -12.12 -9.93
N PHE A 24 8.75 -11.40 -9.70
CA PHE A 24 8.25 -11.18 -8.35
C PHE A 24 7.80 -12.47 -7.67
N LYS A 25 7.10 -13.34 -8.40
CA LYS A 25 6.62 -14.63 -7.89
C LYS A 25 7.77 -15.60 -7.61
N GLU A 26 8.80 -15.60 -8.46
CA GLU A 26 10.04 -16.37 -8.23
C GLU A 26 10.74 -15.92 -6.95
N LYS A 27 10.86 -14.59 -6.75
CA LYS A 27 11.51 -14.02 -5.57
C LYS A 27 10.69 -14.19 -4.28
N PHE A 28 9.36 -14.15 -4.38
CA PHE A 28 8.44 -14.17 -3.24
C PHE A 28 7.31 -15.17 -3.45
N PRO A 29 7.60 -16.49 -3.49
CA PRO A 29 6.62 -17.52 -3.84
C PRO A 29 5.47 -17.65 -2.83
N HIS A 30 5.68 -17.24 -1.58
CA HIS A 30 4.67 -17.24 -0.52
C HIS A 30 3.65 -16.10 -0.64
N ILE A 31 3.96 -15.03 -1.40
CA ILE A 31 3.06 -13.89 -1.57
C ILE A 31 1.97 -14.22 -2.57
N ARG A 32 0.72 -14.30 -2.10
CA ARG A 32 -0.44 -14.68 -2.93
C ARG A 32 -0.92 -13.59 -3.88
N LEU A 33 -0.43 -12.36 -3.74
CA LEU A 33 -0.76 -11.24 -4.62
C LEU A 33 0.32 -11.01 -5.67
N THR A 34 -0.11 -10.65 -6.87
CA THR A 34 0.83 -10.20 -7.91
C THR A 34 1.36 -8.80 -7.60
N LEU A 35 2.58 -8.50 -8.05
CA LEU A 35 3.19 -7.16 -7.94
C LEU A 35 2.28 -6.07 -8.52
N SER A 36 1.67 -6.35 -9.67
CA SER A 36 0.71 -5.42 -10.28
C SER A 36 -0.51 -5.13 -9.40
N LYS A 37 -1.00 -6.10 -8.61
CA LYS A 37 -2.11 -5.88 -7.67
C LYS A 37 -1.66 -5.08 -6.46
N ILE A 38 -0.47 -5.34 -5.92
CA ILE A 38 0.13 -4.58 -4.81
C ILE A 38 0.28 -3.10 -5.22
N ARG A 39 0.85 -2.82 -6.40
CA ARG A 39 0.98 -1.46 -6.94
C ARG A 39 -0.37 -0.77 -7.16
N SER A 40 -1.39 -1.53 -7.59
CA SER A 40 -2.75 -1.00 -7.73
C SER A 40 -3.34 -0.56 -6.39
N LEU A 41 -3.21 -1.39 -5.36
CA LEU A 41 -3.71 -1.07 -4.02
C LEU A 41 -2.96 0.12 -3.41
N LYS A 42 -1.64 0.22 -3.59
CA LYS A 42 -0.88 1.41 -3.19
C LYS A 42 -1.36 2.69 -3.86
N ARG A 43 -1.76 2.64 -5.14
CA ARG A 43 -2.37 3.80 -5.82
C ARG A 43 -3.75 4.15 -5.25
N GLU A 44 -4.57 3.15 -4.91
CA GLU A 44 -5.86 3.38 -4.24
C GLU A 44 -5.67 4.00 -2.85
N ILE A 45 -4.69 3.51 -2.07
CA ILE A 45 -4.28 4.09 -0.78
C ILE A 45 -3.87 5.56 -0.97
N LYS A 46 -2.95 5.86 -1.90
CA LYS A 46 -2.49 7.23 -2.17
C LYS A 46 -3.67 8.15 -2.47
N LYS A 47 -4.50 7.74 -3.43
CA LYS A 47 -5.64 8.55 -3.89
C LYS A 47 -6.65 8.84 -2.77
N LEU A 48 -6.94 7.86 -1.92
CA LEU A 48 -7.84 8.10 -0.79
C LEU A 48 -7.19 9.00 0.27
N ALA A 49 -5.94 8.72 0.63
CA ALA A 49 -5.27 9.41 1.72
C ALA A 49 -4.95 10.87 1.36
N GLN A 50 -4.38 11.14 0.19
CA GLN A 50 -4.07 12.51 -0.26
C GLN A 50 -5.30 13.21 -0.85
N ASP A 51 -5.85 12.70 -1.95
CA ASP A 51 -6.85 13.45 -2.72
C ASP A 51 -8.20 13.57 -2.00
N GLU A 52 -8.61 12.53 -1.25
CA GLU A 52 -9.92 12.52 -0.58
C GLU A 52 -9.84 12.94 0.89
N CYS A 53 -8.75 12.63 1.60
CA CYS A 53 -8.61 12.91 3.04
C CYS A 53 -7.67 14.08 3.36
N GLY A 54 -6.86 14.55 2.42
CA GLY A 54 -5.92 15.65 2.63
C GLY A 54 -4.74 15.29 3.55
N TYR A 55 -4.41 14.00 3.71
CA TYR A 55 -3.27 13.59 4.52
C TYR A 55 -1.95 13.89 3.83
N GLU A 56 -1.01 14.41 4.62
CA GLU A 56 0.34 14.72 4.17
C GLU A 56 1.13 13.45 3.78
N GLU A 57 2.20 13.64 2.99
CA GLU A 57 3.08 12.59 2.51
C GLU A 57 3.64 11.67 3.61
N PRO A 58 4.00 12.13 4.83
CA PRO A 58 4.50 11.25 5.88
C PRO A 58 3.46 10.19 6.30
N THR A 59 2.19 10.58 6.41
CA THR A 59 1.08 9.68 6.77
C THR A 59 0.85 8.64 5.67
N VAL A 60 0.92 9.05 4.40
CA VAL A 60 0.77 8.13 3.26
C VAL A 60 1.98 7.19 3.14
N ALA A 61 3.19 7.70 3.39
CA ALA A 61 4.41 6.90 3.42
C ALA A 61 4.33 5.83 4.52
N MET A 62 3.85 6.18 5.71
CA MET A 62 3.64 5.24 6.81
C MET A 62 2.62 4.16 6.44
N ALA A 63 1.47 4.54 5.84
CA ALA A 63 0.49 3.57 5.36
C ALA A 63 1.08 2.61 4.31
N PHE A 64 1.98 3.09 3.44
CA PHE A 64 2.69 2.25 2.48
C PHE A 64 3.61 1.23 3.16
N VAL A 65 4.40 1.66 4.15
CA VAL A 65 5.29 0.75 4.88
C VAL A 65 4.49 -0.33 5.61
N TYR A 66 3.42 0.03 6.31
CA TYR A 66 2.55 -0.95 6.97
C TYR A 66 2.01 -1.98 5.96
N PHE A 67 1.47 -1.50 4.83
CA PHE A 67 0.93 -2.38 3.81
C PHE A 67 1.99 -3.31 3.20
N GLU A 68 3.19 -2.79 2.94
CA GLU A 68 4.31 -3.57 2.41
C GLU A 68 4.82 -4.62 3.41
N LYS A 69 4.89 -4.31 4.72
CA LYS A 69 5.21 -5.29 5.76
C LYS A 69 4.23 -6.47 5.75
N LEU A 70 2.91 -6.18 5.70
CA LEU A 70 1.91 -7.25 5.60
C LEU A 70 2.04 -8.09 4.34
N VAL A 71 2.38 -7.46 3.21
CA VAL A 71 2.62 -8.14 1.92
C VAL A 71 3.83 -9.07 2.04
N LEU A 72 4.95 -8.58 2.54
CA LEU A 72 6.20 -9.35 2.68
C LEU A 72 6.06 -10.51 3.66
N HIS A 73 5.25 -10.34 4.72
CA HIS A 73 4.92 -11.38 5.69
C HIS A 73 3.89 -12.39 5.14
N GLY A 74 3.46 -12.27 3.87
CA GLY A 74 2.51 -13.19 3.25
C GLY A 74 1.10 -13.14 3.82
N LYS A 75 0.72 -12.07 4.52
CA LYS A 75 -0.57 -11.96 5.23
C LYS A 75 -1.76 -11.64 4.31
N LEU A 76 -1.51 -11.25 3.05
CA LEU A 76 -2.54 -10.80 2.12
C LEU A 76 -2.97 -11.87 1.12
N HIS A 77 -4.28 -11.94 0.87
CA HIS A 77 -4.93 -12.75 -0.15
C HIS A 77 -6.14 -12.01 -0.76
N LYS A 78 -6.84 -12.66 -1.71
CA LYS A 78 -7.92 -12.04 -2.50
C LYS A 78 -9.02 -11.40 -1.65
N GLN A 79 -9.39 -12.04 -0.52
CA GLN A 79 -10.51 -11.63 0.33
C GLN A 79 -10.12 -10.49 1.29
N ASN A 80 -8.93 -10.56 1.92
CA ASN A 80 -8.56 -9.59 2.95
C ASN A 80 -7.74 -8.38 2.45
N ARG A 81 -7.13 -8.44 1.24
CA ARG A 81 -6.17 -7.40 0.79
C ARG A 81 -6.67 -5.96 0.86
N LYS A 82 -7.98 -5.76 0.70
CA LYS A 82 -8.63 -4.45 0.75
C LYS A 82 -8.90 -4.00 2.19
N LEU A 83 -9.32 -4.93 3.05
CA LEU A 83 -9.43 -4.71 4.49
C LEU A 83 -8.07 -4.35 5.09
N CYS A 84 -7.00 -5.09 4.71
CA CYS A 84 -5.64 -4.78 5.13
C CYS A 84 -5.20 -3.39 4.66
N ALA A 85 -5.44 -3.04 3.38
CA ALA A 85 -5.13 -1.71 2.86
C ALA A 85 -5.84 -0.60 3.64
N GLY A 86 -7.14 -0.76 3.89
CA GLY A 86 -7.91 0.21 4.67
C GLY A 86 -7.45 0.31 6.12
N ALA A 87 -7.18 -0.81 6.78
CA ALA A 87 -6.66 -0.84 8.14
C ALA A 87 -5.27 -0.18 8.24
N CYS A 88 -4.38 -0.36 7.25
CA CYS A 88 -3.10 0.35 7.21
C CYS A 88 -3.28 1.87 7.13
N VAL A 89 -4.23 2.37 6.33
CA VAL A 89 -4.54 3.81 6.28
C VAL A 89 -5.13 4.29 7.58
N LEU A 90 -6.07 3.54 8.17
CA LEU A 90 -6.70 3.86 9.44
C LEU A 90 -5.67 3.99 10.58
N LEU A 91 -4.76 3.02 10.69
CA LEU A 91 -3.68 3.05 11.67
C LEU A 91 -2.71 4.19 11.42
N ALA A 92 -2.28 4.39 10.17
CA ALA A 92 -1.36 5.47 9.83
C ALA A 92 -1.96 6.84 10.13
N ALA A 93 -3.23 7.06 9.81
CA ALA A 93 -3.92 8.30 10.14
C ALA A 93 -3.96 8.50 11.66
N LYS A 94 -4.36 7.48 12.44
CA LYS A 94 -4.45 7.55 13.91
C LYS A 94 -3.10 7.85 14.59
N ILE A 95 -1.98 7.45 13.99
CA ILE A 95 -0.63 7.69 14.54
C ILE A 95 -0.03 8.99 13.99
N GLY A 96 -0.28 9.31 12.72
CA GLY A 96 0.32 10.43 12.02
C GLY A 96 -0.29 11.79 12.36
N GLY A 97 -1.46 11.81 13.00
CA GLY A 97 -2.09 13.04 13.46
C GLY A 97 -3.03 12.81 14.65
N ASP A 98 -3.40 13.90 15.33
CA ASP A 98 -4.35 13.90 16.45
C ASP A 98 -5.80 13.79 15.93
N LEU A 99 -6.13 12.62 15.35
CA LEU A 99 -7.43 12.39 14.74
C LEU A 99 -8.54 12.38 15.79
N LYS A 100 -9.46 13.32 15.66
CA LYS A 100 -10.66 13.39 16.50
C LYS A 100 -11.63 12.29 16.12
N LYS A 101 -12.47 11.89 17.08
CA LYS A 101 -13.46 10.81 16.92
C LYS A 101 -14.36 10.95 15.68
N HIS A 102 -14.73 12.19 15.33
CA HIS A 102 -15.56 12.46 14.15
C HIS A 102 -14.80 12.29 12.83
N GLU A 103 -13.51 12.63 12.78
CA GLU A 103 -12.64 12.45 11.62
C GLU A 103 -12.39 10.96 11.36
N VAL A 104 -12.25 10.15 12.42
CA VAL A 104 -12.15 8.69 12.31
C VAL A 104 -13.38 8.10 11.64
N LYS A 105 -14.58 8.59 11.98
CA LYS A 105 -15.83 8.13 11.35
C LYS A 105 -15.85 8.47 9.86
N ILE A 106 -15.49 9.70 9.50
CA ILE A 106 -15.41 10.16 8.11
C ILE A 106 -14.40 9.32 7.31
N LEU A 107 -13.23 9.03 7.90
CA LEU A 107 -12.22 8.18 7.28
C LEU A 107 -12.77 6.76 7.02
N ILE A 108 -13.44 6.17 8.00
CA ILE A 108 -14.05 4.84 7.85
C ILE A 108 -15.10 4.84 6.74
N ASP A 109 -15.95 5.87 6.66
CA ASP A 109 -16.96 6.00 5.60
C ASP A 109 -16.29 6.03 4.21
N LYS A 110 -15.22 6.83 4.04
CA LYS A 110 -14.44 6.89 2.79
C LYS A 110 -13.76 5.56 2.44
N LEU A 111 -13.18 4.88 3.45
CA LEU A 111 -12.54 3.59 3.27
C LEU A 111 -13.53 2.51 2.82
N GLU A 112 -14.71 2.46 3.43
CA GLU A 112 -15.82 1.56 3.06
C GLU A 112 -16.22 1.76 1.60
N GLU A 113 -16.44 3.01 1.16
CA GLU A 113 -16.81 3.33 -0.21
C GLU A 113 -15.70 2.96 -1.21
N ARG A 114 -14.49 3.44 -0.95
CA ARG A 114 -13.36 3.32 -1.89
C ARG A 114 -12.92 1.89 -2.07
N PHE A 115 -12.73 1.17 -0.97
CA PHE A 115 -12.30 -0.22 -1.01
C PHE A 115 -13.48 -1.17 -1.25
N ARG A 116 -14.73 -0.72 -1.13
CA ARG A 116 -15.93 -1.58 -1.21
C ARG A 116 -15.84 -2.73 -0.22
N VAL A 117 -15.62 -2.38 1.04
CA VAL A 117 -15.48 -3.33 2.16
C VAL A 117 -16.52 -3.02 3.23
N ASN A 118 -16.92 -4.02 4.01
CA ASN A 118 -17.86 -3.78 5.09
C ASN A 118 -17.20 -3.02 6.25
N ARG A 119 -17.86 -1.98 6.76
CA ARG A 119 -17.40 -1.21 7.92
C ARG A 119 -17.03 -2.06 9.15
N ARG A 120 -17.88 -3.00 9.53
CA ARG A 120 -17.66 -3.83 10.72
C ARG A 120 -16.45 -4.72 10.55
N GLU A 121 -16.28 -5.28 9.35
CA GLU A 121 -15.09 -6.06 9.01
C GLU A 121 -13.84 -5.20 9.02
N LEU A 122 -13.89 -3.99 8.47
CA LEU A 122 -12.75 -3.06 8.44
C LEU A 122 -12.27 -2.73 9.86
N ILE A 123 -13.21 -2.40 10.76
CA ILE A 123 -12.91 -2.12 12.17
C ILE A 123 -12.37 -3.39 12.86
N ALA A 124 -12.98 -4.55 12.62
CA ALA A 124 -12.51 -5.81 13.18
C ALA A 124 -11.11 -6.21 12.66
N PHE A 125 -10.74 -5.79 11.44
CA PHE A 125 -9.43 -6.06 10.83
C PHE A 125 -8.31 -5.16 11.34
N GLU A 126 -8.64 -4.07 12.06
CA GLU A 126 -7.64 -3.17 12.63
C GLU A 126 -6.70 -3.91 13.59
N PHE A 127 -7.25 -4.69 14.54
CA PHE A 127 -6.44 -5.41 15.52
C PHE A 127 -5.60 -6.53 14.90
N PRO A 128 -6.12 -7.41 14.01
CA PRO A 128 -5.29 -8.37 13.26
C PRO A 128 -4.14 -7.72 12.49
N VAL A 129 -4.35 -6.56 11.87
CA VAL A 129 -3.26 -5.82 11.20
C VAL A 129 -2.23 -5.32 12.22
N LEU A 130 -2.68 -4.77 13.34
CA LEU A 130 -1.79 -4.31 14.40
C LEU A 130 -0.91 -5.45 14.94
N VAL A 131 -1.51 -6.62 15.18
CA VAL A 131 -0.79 -7.84 15.59
C VAL A 131 0.20 -8.28 14.50
N ALA A 132 -0.19 -8.24 13.22
CA ALA A 132 0.68 -8.59 12.11
C ALA A 132 1.84 -7.59 11.88
N LEU A 133 1.70 -6.36 12.39
CA LEU A 133 2.76 -5.35 12.47
C LEU A 133 3.55 -5.44 13.79
N GLU A 134 3.27 -6.43 14.63
CA GLU A 134 3.91 -6.63 15.93
C GLU A 134 3.80 -5.40 16.84
N PHE A 135 2.69 -4.65 16.71
CA PHE A 135 2.47 -3.36 17.38
C PHE A 135 3.54 -2.30 17.09
N ASN A 136 4.41 -2.53 16.09
CA ASN A 136 5.48 -1.62 15.71
C ASN A 136 4.97 -0.56 14.73
N LEU A 137 4.22 0.41 15.28
CA LEU A 137 3.66 1.52 14.51
C LEU A 137 4.63 2.69 14.34
N HIS A 138 5.60 2.85 15.23
CA HIS A 138 6.63 3.89 15.10
C HIS A 138 7.73 3.38 14.20
N LEU A 139 7.67 3.76 12.93
CA LEU A 139 8.58 3.27 11.91
C LEU A 139 9.91 4.05 11.96
N PRO A 140 11.05 3.38 11.78
CA PRO A 140 12.33 4.06 11.67
C PRO A 140 12.42 4.84 10.36
N GLU A 141 13.15 5.95 10.37
CA GLU A 141 13.22 6.90 9.25
C GLU A 141 13.67 6.24 7.92
N HIS A 142 14.61 5.29 7.99
CA HIS A 142 15.12 4.61 6.79
C HIS A 142 14.06 3.78 6.05
N GLU A 143 12.99 3.36 6.72
CA GLU A 143 11.85 2.69 6.09
C GLU A 143 10.89 3.70 5.45
N ILE A 144 10.65 4.85 6.10
CA ILE A 144 9.68 5.85 5.65
C ILE A 144 10.25 6.68 4.49
N MET A 145 11.50 7.13 4.59
CA MET A 145 12.08 8.13 3.69
C MET A 145 12.07 7.77 2.20
N PRO A 146 12.32 6.52 1.78
CA PRO A 146 12.20 6.14 0.37
C PRO A 146 10.79 6.35 -0.19
N HIS A 147 9.75 6.13 0.62
CA HIS A 147 8.36 6.36 0.22
C HIS A 147 8.02 7.83 0.25
N TYR A 148 8.38 8.54 1.32
CA TYR A 148 8.14 9.98 1.47
C TYR A 148 8.75 10.77 0.30
N ARG A 149 10.04 10.55 0.00
CA ARG A 149 10.72 11.21 -1.13
C ARG A 149 10.04 10.93 -2.47
N ARG A 150 9.59 9.68 -2.69
CA ARG A 150 8.87 9.32 -3.93
C ARG A 150 7.50 9.98 -4.01
N LEU A 151 6.81 10.13 -2.88
CA LEU A 151 5.53 10.83 -2.82
C LEU A 151 5.73 12.30 -3.20
N LEU A 152 6.69 13.00 -2.60
CA LEU A 152 7.00 14.40 -2.95
C LEU A 152 7.28 14.63 -4.45
N LEU A 153 7.91 13.67 -5.13
CA LEU A 153 8.17 13.76 -6.57
C LEU A 153 6.94 13.50 -7.45
N THR A 154 5.86 12.99 -6.86
CA THR A 154 4.64 12.57 -7.57
C THR A 154 3.37 13.19 -6.99
N SER A 155 3.50 14.08 -5.99
CA SER A 155 2.41 14.83 -5.37
C SER A 155 1.87 15.87 -6.34
#